data_AF-A0A954QAR5-F1
#
_entry.id   AF-A0A954QAR5-F1
#
_cell.length_a   1.000
_cell.length_b   1.000
_cell.length_c   1.000
_cell.angle_alpha   90.00
_cell.angle_beta   90.00
_cell.angle_gamma   90.00
#
_symmetry.space_group_name_H-M   'P 1'
#
loop_
_entity.id
_entity.type
_entity.pdbx_description
1 polymer ?
#
loop_
_entity_poly.entity_id
_entity_poly.type
_entity_poly.pdbx_seq_one_letter_code
_entity_poly.pdbx_strand_id
1 'polypeptide(L)' 'SSAGMTNEMATIFVADQIEKVESGGGDESEDITVHEISLAEIDDWLKQSQQSGKLIDSRVYSGLYFLRRESDVHVG' A
#
# COMPACT_ATOMS: atom_id res chain seq x y z
N SER A 1 -4.60 3.35 -12.50
CA SER A 1 -5.43 2.93 -13.65
C SER A 1 -5.61 4.10 -14.61
N SER A 2 -5.42 3.89 -15.92
CA SER A 2 -5.73 4.90 -16.93
C SER A 2 -7.20 4.75 -17.34
N ALA A 3 -8.02 5.79 -17.15
CA ALA A 3 -9.46 5.78 -17.41
C ALA A 3 -9.85 5.66 -18.92
N GLY A 4 -8.92 5.26 -19.79
CA GLY A 4 -9.15 5.19 -21.24
C GLY A 4 -8.43 4.06 -21.98
N MET A 5 -7.82 3.08 -21.28
CA MET A 5 -7.11 1.96 -21.94
C MET A 5 -7.76 0.59 -21.71
N THR A 6 -8.38 0.35 -20.55
CA THR A 6 -8.98 -0.94 -20.17
C THR A 6 -10.15 -0.76 -19.18
N ASN A 7 -11.08 -1.73 -19.12
CA ASN A 7 -12.18 -1.78 -18.14
C ASN A 7 -11.75 -2.29 -16.74
N GLU A 8 -10.51 -2.01 -16.33
CA GLU A 8 -9.97 -2.52 -15.06
C GLU A 8 -10.60 -1.81 -13.85
N MET A 9 -11.30 -2.59 -13.03
CA MET A 9 -11.83 -2.17 -11.74
C MET A 9 -10.95 -2.71 -10.62
N ALA A 10 -10.65 -1.87 -9.63
CA ALA A 10 -9.99 -2.27 -8.40
C ALA A 10 -10.81 -1.76 -7.21
N THR A 11 -10.98 -2.61 -6.21
CA THR A 11 -11.60 -2.25 -4.92
C THR A 11 -10.51 -2.19 -3.86
N ILE A 12 -10.54 -1.15 -3.04
CA ILE A 12 -9.60 -0.97 -1.93
C ILE A 12 -10.31 -1.35 -0.63
N PHE A 13 -9.67 -2.19 0.18
CA PHE A 13 -10.14 -2.60 1.50
C PHE A 13 -9.10 -2.21 2.54
N VAL A 14 -9.56 -1.71 3.69
CA VAL A 14 -8.75 -1.62 4.90
C VAL A 14 -8.95 -2.93 5.67
N ALA A 15 -7.87 -3.67 5.85
CA ALA A 15 -7.87 -4.91 6.63
C ALA A 15 -7.19 -4.63 7.97
N ASP A 16 -7.99 -4.46 9.01
CA ASP A 16 -7.52 -4.42 10.39
C ASP A 16 -7.66 -5.79 11.06
N GLN A 17 -7.08 -5.94 12.25
CA GLN A 17 -7.16 -7.16 13.07
C GLN A 17 -6.69 -8.44 12.35
N ILE A 18 -5.70 -8.30 11.47
CA ILE A 18 -5.10 -9.42 10.74
C ILE A 18 -3.92 -10.04 11.49
N GLU A 19 -3.71 -11.33 11.24
CA GLU A 19 -2.52 -12.06 11.65
C GLU A 19 -1.63 -12.32 10.43
N LYS A 20 -0.34 -12.00 10.55
CA LYS A 20 0.64 -12.34 9.51
C LYS A 20 1.05 -13.80 9.66
N VAL A 21 0.64 -14.64 8.70
CA VAL A 21 0.91 -16.10 8.72
C VAL A 21 2.19 -16.49 7.96
N GLU A 22 2.67 -15.64 7.07
CA GLU A 22 3.90 -15.86 6.29
C GLU A 22 4.57 -14.53 5.92
N SER A 23 5.84 -14.58 5.49
CA SER A 23 6.59 -13.39 5.06
C SER A 23 5.99 -12.72 3.82
N GLY A 24 5.33 -13.49 2.95
CA GLY A 24 4.94 -13.07 1.60
C GLY A 24 6.17 -12.86 0.71
N GLY A 25 5.96 -12.22 -0.45
CA GLY A 25 7.04 -11.87 -1.38
C GLY A 25 7.06 -12.66 -2.70
N GLY A 26 5.95 -13.33 -3.04
CA GLY A 26 5.83 -14.03 -4.32
C GLY A 26 6.24 -15.50 -4.22
N ASP A 27 6.33 -16.13 -5.37
CA ASP A 27 6.58 -17.57 -5.52
C ASP A 27 7.59 -17.83 -6.65
N GLU A 28 7.61 -19.04 -7.21
CA GLU A 28 8.53 -19.39 -8.31
C GLU A 28 8.33 -18.52 -9.57
N SER A 29 7.19 -17.85 -9.71
CA SER A 29 6.83 -17.00 -10.85
C SER A 29 6.84 -15.51 -10.53
N GLU A 30 6.82 -15.12 -9.26
CA GLU A 30 6.74 -13.74 -8.80
C GLU A 30 7.94 -13.34 -7.93
N ASP A 31 8.66 -12.29 -8.34
CA ASP A 31 9.73 -11.67 -7.55
C ASP A 31 9.20 -10.42 -6.85
N ILE A 32 8.72 -10.57 -5.61
CA ILE A 32 8.09 -9.49 -4.85
C ILE A 32 8.85 -9.28 -3.53
N THR A 33 9.19 -8.03 -3.23
CA THR A 33 9.72 -7.67 -1.90
C THR A 33 8.61 -7.03 -1.07
N VAL A 34 8.32 -7.60 0.10
CA VAL A 34 7.38 -7.01 1.06
C VAL A 34 8.09 -5.94 1.89
N HIS A 35 7.46 -4.77 2.01
CA HIS A 35 7.94 -3.65 2.83
C HIS A 35 6.93 -3.32 3.94
N GLU A 36 7.25 -3.70 5.18
CA GLU A 36 6.45 -3.37 6.37
C GLU A 36 6.96 -2.07 6.99
N ILE A 37 6.22 -0.99 6.77
CA ILE A 37 6.63 0.36 7.17
C ILE A 37 5.64 0.89 8.21
N SER A 38 6.15 1.45 9.30
CA SER A 38 5.33 2.16 10.28
C SER A 38 4.56 3.30 9.61
N LEU A 39 3.28 3.49 9.96
CA LEU A 39 2.49 4.62 9.48
C LEU A 39 3.10 5.98 9.84
N ALA A 40 3.89 6.05 10.92
CA ALA A 40 4.60 7.26 11.32
C ALA A 40 5.79 7.59 10.40
N GLU A 41 6.35 6.59 9.73
CA GLU A 41 7.56 6.73 8.89
C GLU A 41 7.24 6.70 7.39
N ILE A 42 5.98 6.47 7.03
CA ILE A 42 5.59 6.16 5.65
C ILE A 42 5.90 7.29 4.67
N ASP A 43 5.73 8.55 5.08
CA ASP A 43 5.96 9.69 4.19
C ASP A 43 7.46 9.83 3.85
N ASP A 44 8.34 9.63 4.85
CA ASP A 44 9.79 9.65 4.64
C ASP A 44 10.26 8.45 3.83
N TRP A 45 9.65 7.28 4.04
CA TRP A 45 9.95 6.07 3.27
C TRP A 45 9.56 6.20 1.79
N LEU A 46 8.39 6.77 1.50
CA LEU A 46 7.95 7.04 0.13
C LEU A 46 8.90 8.00 -0.58
N LYS A 47 9.30 9.08 0.10
CA LYS A 47 10.27 10.05 -0.43
C LYS A 47 11.61 9.39 -0.76
N GLN A 48 12.14 8.56 0.14
CA GLN A 48 13.39 7.84 -0.08
C GLN A 48 13.26 6.83 -1.23
N SER A 49 12.13 6.12 -1.32
CA SER A 49 11.85 5.17 -2.40
C SER A 49 11.80 5.85 -3.77
N GLN A 50 11.18 7.03 -3.87
CA GLN A 50 11.19 7.82 -5.09
C GLN A 50 12.61 8.31 -5.44
N GLN A 51 13.38 8.75 -4.44
CA GLN A 51 14.78 9.16 -4.64
C GLN A 51 15.67 8.00 -5.11
N SER A 52 15.35 6.76 -4.72
CA SER A 52 16.02 5.56 -5.22
C SER A 52 15.50 5.10 -6.60
N GLY A 53 14.65 5.88 -7.26
CA GLY A 53 14.14 5.60 -8.61
C GLY A 53 12.95 4.64 -8.67
N LYS A 54 12.32 4.29 -7.54
CA LYS A 54 11.11 3.45 -7.54
C LYS A 54 9.91 4.25 -8.02
N LEU A 55 9.07 3.62 -8.85
CA LEU A 55 7.76 4.13 -9.18
C LEU A 55 6.77 3.78 -8.08
N ILE A 56 5.97 4.75 -7.66
CA ILE A 56 4.93 4.55 -6.64
C ILE A 56 3.57 4.58 -7.33
N ASP A 57 2.80 3.50 -7.23
CA ASP A 57 1.44 3.47 -7.76
C ASP A 57 0.53 4.41 -6.95
N SER A 58 -0.32 5.15 -7.64
CA SER A 58 -1.41 5.96 -7.07
C SER A 58 -2.23 5.25 -5.99
N ARG A 59 -2.43 3.93 -6.10
CA ARG A 59 -3.17 3.10 -5.15
C ARG A 59 -2.51 3.05 -3.77
N VAL A 60 -1.18 3.22 -3.68
CA VAL A 60 -0.48 3.35 -2.39
C VAL A 60 -1.00 4.58 -1.64
N TYR A 61 -1.08 5.72 -2.31
CA TYR A 61 -1.61 6.95 -1.71
C TYR A 61 -3.10 6.82 -1.37
N SER A 62 -3.90 6.19 -2.22
CA SER A 62 -5.32 5.92 -1.92
C SER A 62 -5.48 5.06 -0.66
N GLY A 63 -4.68 3.99 -0.51
CA GLY A 63 -4.70 3.15 0.68
C GLY A 63 -4.35 3.93 1.94
N LEU A 64 -3.30 4.76 1.90
CA LEU A 64 -2.90 5.60 3.03
C LEU A 64 -3.95 6.63 3.42
N TYR A 65 -4.66 7.21 2.44
CA TYR A 65 -5.78 8.11 2.70
C TYR A 65 -6.90 7.41 3.48
N PHE A 66 -7.31 6.22 3.06
CA PHE A 66 -8.35 5.45 3.75
C PHE A 66 -7.90 5.01 5.15
N LEU A 67 -6.66 4.51 5.29
CA LEU A 67 -6.10 4.11 6.59
C LEU A 67 -6.09 5.25 7.61
N ARG A 68 -5.68 6.46 7.20
CA ARG A 68 -5.67 7.64 8.09
C ARG A 68 -7.08 8.04 8.49
N ARG A 69 -8.06 7.96 7.57
CA ARG A 69 -9.47 8.26 7.89
C ARG A 69 -10.12 7.26 8.84
N GLU A 70 -9.85 5.97 8.70
CA GLU A 70 -10.37 4.95 9.61
C GLU A 70 -9.73 5.06 11.00
N SER A 71 -8.46 5.45 11.07
CA SER A 71 -7.76 5.68 12.34
C SER A 71 -8.37 6.84 13.13
N ASP A 72 -8.83 7.90 12.47
CA ASP A 72 -9.54 9.01 13.11
C ASP A 72 -10.91 8.60 13.67
N VAL A 73 -11.54 7.54 13.14
CA VAL A 73 -12.86 7.05 13.59
C VAL A 73 -12.77 6.17 14.84
N HIS A 74 -11.64 5.50 15.08
CA HIS A 74 -11.42 4.61 16.23
C HIS A 74 -10.79 5.29 17.45
N VAL A 75 -10.50 6.60 17.38
CA VAL A 75 -9.99 7.42 18.49
C VAL A 75 -11.09 8.31 19.11
N GLY A 76 -12.37 8.02 18.82
CA GLY A 76 -13.55 8.66 19.42
C GLY A 76 -14.14 7.89 20.59
#